data_AF-A0A840AL41-F1
#
_entry.id   AF-A0A840AL41-F1
#
_cell.length_a   1.000
_cell.length_b   1.000
_cell.length_c   1.000
_cell.angle_alpha   90.00
_cell.angle_beta   90.00
_cell.angle_gamma   90.00
#
_symmetry.space_group_name_H-M   'P 1'
#
loop_
_entity.id
_entity.type
_entity.pdbx_description
1 polymer ?
#
loop_
_entity_poly.entity_id
_entity_poly.type
_entity_poly.pdbx_seq_one_letter_code
_entity_poly.pdbx_strand_id
1 'polypeptide(L)'
;MRQHPARLSGLRAGTHSKGESGRSAFALFALVLLCALSLATVPASAACPERQACKGCGCKGGPGYRGPNGKCVGFRDLDRVCGVPPETRCVFENAPGTGANRECALAPKQKKGPEADPALQPP
;
A
#
# COMPACT_ATOMS: atom_id res chain seq x y z
N MET A 1 -68.04 42.40 -23.69
CA MET A 1 -68.35 41.42 -24.73
C MET A 1 -67.76 41.88 -26.07
N ARG A 2 -66.71 41.21 -26.56
CA ARG A 2 -66.26 41.28 -27.95
C ARG A 2 -65.84 39.87 -28.37
N GLN A 3 -66.40 39.41 -29.48
CA GLN A 3 -66.32 38.08 -30.04
C GLN A 3 -65.40 38.05 -31.27
N HIS A 4 -64.60 36.96 -31.35
CA HIS A 4 -64.10 36.22 -32.54
C HIS A 4 -63.16 36.92 -33.56
N PRO A 5 -62.40 36.18 -34.43
CA PRO A 5 -62.38 34.73 -34.67
C PRO A 5 -60.98 34.05 -34.75
N ALA A 6 -61.08 32.72 -34.85
CA ALA A 6 -60.10 31.70 -35.19
C ALA A 6 -59.03 32.06 -36.25
N ARG A 7 -57.80 31.56 -36.02
CA ARG A 7 -56.86 31.24 -37.09
C ARG A 7 -56.60 29.74 -37.14
N LEU A 8 -56.99 29.16 -38.28
CA LEU A 8 -56.63 27.81 -38.73
C LEU A 8 -55.18 27.75 -39.23
N SER A 9 -54.61 26.56 -39.09
CA SER A 9 -53.70 25.88 -40.02
C SER A 9 -52.30 26.44 -40.28
N GLY A 10 -51.30 25.60 -40.02
CA GLY A 10 -49.93 25.80 -40.48
C GLY A 10 -48.98 24.66 -40.09
N LEU A 11 -49.07 23.55 -40.83
CA LEU A 11 -48.03 22.57 -41.19
C LEU A 11 -47.01 22.10 -40.12
N ARG A 12 -47.15 20.82 -39.74
CA ARG A 12 -46.02 19.94 -39.42
C ARG A 12 -45.24 19.63 -40.70
N ALA A 13 -43.98 20.03 -40.77
CA ALA A 13 -42.98 19.42 -41.67
C ALA A 13 -41.57 19.76 -41.16
N GLY A 14 -40.70 18.75 -41.08
CA GLY A 14 -39.33 18.84 -40.58
C GLY A 14 -38.90 17.48 -40.01
N THR A 15 -39.08 16.39 -40.76
CA THR A 15 -37.99 15.74 -41.53
C THR A 15 -36.69 15.59 -40.76
N HIS A 16 -36.58 14.47 -40.06
CA HIS A 16 -35.43 13.55 -40.07
C HIS A 16 -34.04 14.20 -40.27
N SER A 17 -33.39 14.59 -39.17
CA SER A 17 -31.95 14.85 -39.16
C SER A 17 -31.21 13.52 -38.93
N LYS A 18 -30.70 12.97 -40.02
CA LYS A 18 -29.83 11.80 -40.11
C LYS A 18 -28.40 12.25 -39.83
N GLY A 19 -27.90 12.09 -38.60
CA GLY A 19 -26.46 12.28 -38.35
C GLY A 19 -26.01 12.72 -36.96
N GLU A 20 -26.52 12.17 -35.85
CA GLU A 20 -26.02 12.49 -34.50
C GLU A 20 -25.68 11.27 -33.62
N SER A 21 -25.77 10.05 -34.17
CA SER A 21 -25.62 8.82 -33.38
C SER A 21 -24.19 8.55 -32.90
N GLY A 22 -23.17 9.13 -33.53
CA GLY A 22 -21.77 8.92 -33.14
C GLY A 22 -21.31 9.82 -31.99
N ARG A 23 -21.49 11.14 -32.14
CA ARG A 23 -20.94 12.13 -31.19
C ARG A 23 -21.63 12.09 -29.83
N SER A 24 -22.91 11.79 -29.80
CA SER A 24 -23.70 11.68 -28.56
C SER A 24 -23.33 10.41 -27.77
N ALA A 25 -23.14 9.28 -28.45
CA ALA A 25 -22.70 8.04 -27.80
C ALA A 25 -21.29 8.17 -27.20
N PHE A 26 -20.35 8.78 -27.93
CA PHE A 26 -18.99 9.03 -27.41
C PHE A 26 -18.97 10.02 -26.25
N ALA A 27 -19.80 11.07 -26.28
CA ALA A 27 -19.90 12.03 -25.18
C ALA A 27 -20.50 11.40 -23.92
N LEU A 28 -21.53 10.55 -24.06
CA LEU A 28 -22.11 9.82 -22.93
C LEU A 28 -21.14 8.78 -22.37
N PHE A 29 -20.41 8.07 -23.22
CA PHE A 29 -19.36 7.14 -22.78
C PHE A 29 -18.23 7.87 -22.04
N ALA A 30 -17.76 9.01 -22.58
CA ALA A 30 -16.73 9.81 -21.95
C ALA A 30 -17.18 10.39 -20.60
N LEU A 31 -18.45 10.83 -20.49
CA LEU A 31 -19.03 11.32 -19.24
C LEU A 31 -19.16 10.20 -18.19
N VAL A 32 -19.60 9.01 -18.60
CA VAL A 32 -19.66 7.83 -17.72
C VAL A 32 -18.27 7.43 -17.26
N LEU A 33 -17.26 7.44 -18.15
CA LEU A 33 -15.87 7.16 -17.79
C LEU A 33 -15.30 8.21 -16.82
N LEU A 34 -15.61 9.49 -17.03
CA LEU A 34 -15.16 10.58 -16.15
C LEU A 34 -15.79 10.46 -14.75
N CYS A 35 -17.10 10.17 -14.68
CA CYS A 35 -17.79 9.91 -13.42
C CYS A 35 -17.22 8.68 -12.70
N ALA A 36 -16.98 7.58 -13.43
CA ALA A 36 -16.41 6.36 -12.85
C ALA A 36 -14.98 6.60 -12.30
N LEU A 37 -14.18 7.42 -12.99
CA LEU A 37 -12.82 7.77 -12.55
C LEU A 37 -12.82 8.67 -11.31
N SER A 38 -13.90 9.44 -11.09
CA SER A 38 -14.04 10.34 -9.94
C SER A 38 -14.33 9.61 -8.62
N LEU A 39 -14.80 8.35 -8.66
CA LEU A 39 -15.18 7.56 -7.48
C LEU A 39 -14.04 6.67 -6.94
N ALA A 40 -12.87 6.63 -7.59
CA ALA A 40 -11.81 5.67 -7.27
C ALA A 40 -10.72 6.20 -6.30
N THR A 41 -10.77 7.46 -5.87
CA THR A 41 -9.75 8.07 -4.99
C THR A 41 -10.09 7.87 -3.52
N VAL A 42 -10.13 6.61 -3.07
CA VAL A 42 -10.18 6.30 -1.63
C VAL A 42 -8.75 6.31 -1.10
N PRO A 43 -8.37 7.23 -0.19
CA PRO A 43 -7.05 7.18 0.42
C PRO A 43 -6.94 5.91 1.27
N ALA A 44 -6.05 4.99 0.86
CA ALA A 44 -5.70 3.81 1.64
C ALA A 44 -4.79 4.22 2.82
N SER A 45 -5.31 4.98 3.78
CA SER A 45 -4.63 5.19 5.06
C SER A 45 -4.94 4.00 5.96
N ALA A 46 -4.05 3.02 5.99
CA ALA A 46 -4.10 1.98 7.02
C ALA A 46 -3.95 2.64 8.40
N ALA A 47 -4.95 2.47 9.28
CA ALA A 47 -4.95 2.97 10.64
C ALA A 47 -4.04 2.11 11.54
N CYS A 48 -2.76 2.01 11.18
CA CYS A 48 -1.76 1.40 12.03
C CYS A 48 -1.48 2.37 13.18
N PRO A 49 -1.62 1.95 14.45
CA PRO A 49 -1.23 2.80 15.56
C PRO A 49 0.23 3.22 15.40
N GLU A 50 0.50 4.51 15.55
CA GLU A 50 1.85 5.07 15.51
C GLU A 50 2.66 4.41 16.64
N ARG A 51 3.56 3.48 16.26
CA ARG A 51 4.48 2.88 17.23
C ARG A 51 5.58 3.89 17.50
N GLN A 52 5.83 4.14 18.78
CA GLN A 52 7.00 4.93 19.19
C GLN A 52 8.25 4.42 18.49
N ALA A 53 9.07 5.36 18.01
CA ALA A 53 10.31 5.03 17.35
C ALA A 53 11.17 4.12 18.25
N CYS A 54 11.50 2.95 17.72
CA CYS A 54 12.35 1.96 18.37
C CYS A 54 13.75 2.56 18.58
N LYS A 55 14.16 2.76 19.84
CA LYS A 55 15.46 3.35 20.20
C LYS A 55 16.34 2.35 20.94
N GLY A 56 17.63 2.40 20.66
CA GLY A 56 18.65 1.54 21.25
C GLY A 56 18.80 0.17 20.58
N CYS A 57 19.96 -0.43 20.75
CA CYS A 57 20.26 -1.77 20.28
C CYS A 57 19.47 -2.79 21.09
N GLY A 58 18.86 -3.75 20.39
CA GLY A 58 17.94 -4.73 20.99
C GLY A 58 16.47 -4.39 20.82
N CYS A 59 16.11 -3.15 20.48
CA CYS A 59 14.71 -2.71 20.48
C CYS A 59 13.80 -3.50 19.50
N LYS A 60 14.40 -4.06 18.44
CA LYS A 60 13.73 -4.93 17.43
C LYS A 60 13.91 -6.42 17.72
N GLY A 61 14.21 -6.82 18.95
CA GLY A 61 14.47 -8.22 19.31
C GLY A 61 15.93 -8.66 19.25
N GLY A 62 16.86 -7.74 18.98
CA GLY A 62 18.29 -8.06 18.82
C GLY A 62 19.02 -8.36 20.15
N PRO A 63 20.33 -8.64 20.11
CA PRO A 63 21.15 -8.98 21.29
C PRO A 63 21.28 -7.86 22.34
N GLY A 64 21.01 -6.61 21.98
CA GLY A 64 21.16 -5.47 22.90
C GLY A 64 22.49 -4.73 22.84
N TYR A 65 23.43 -5.18 21.99
CA TYR A 65 24.80 -4.65 21.97
C TYR A 65 25.06 -3.68 20.81
N ARG A 66 25.71 -2.55 21.12
CA ARG A 66 26.30 -1.64 20.13
C ARG A 66 27.78 -1.95 19.96
N GLY A 67 28.18 -2.16 18.71
CA GLY A 67 29.56 -2.45 18.33
C GLY A 67 30.45 -1.21 18.29
N PRO A 68 31.77 -1.42 18.14
CA PRO A 68 32.76 -0.34 18.07
C PRO A 68 32.53 0.65 16.92
N ASN A 69 31.88 0.19 15.85
CA ASN A 69 31.50 1.01 14.70
C ASN A 69 30.24 1.87 14.94
N GLY A 70 29.71 1.88 16.16
CA GLY A 70 28.50 2.61 16.53
C GLY A 70 27.19 1.96 16.04
N LYS A 71 27.23 0.79 15.39
CA LYS A 71 26.04 0.07 14.91
C LYS A 71 25.63 -1.05 15.86
N CYS A 72 24.34 -1.42 15.83
CA CYS A 72 23.86 -2.58 16.59
C CYS A 72 24.36 -3.89 15.99
N VAL A 73 24.77 -4.81 16.85
CA VAL A 73 25.30 -6.13 16.46
C VAL A 73 24.18 -7.16 16.46
N GLY A 74 24.15 -8.04 15.44
CA GLY A 74 23.19 -9.14 15.36
C GLY A 74 23.67 -10.39 16.11
N PHE A 75 22.75 -11.31 16.46
CA PHE A 75 23.09 -12.53 17.22
C PHE A 75 24.20 -13.36 16.60
N ARG A 76 24.23 -13.46 15.26
CA ARG A 76 25.22 -14.29 14.55
C ARG A 76 26.61 -13.65 14.46
N ASP A 77 26.70 -12.34 14.70
CA ASP A 77 27.95 -11.58 14.62
C ASP A 77 28.47 -11.20 16.01
N LEU A 78 27.72 -11.50 17.08
CA LEU A 78 28.01 -11.04 18.43
C LEU A 78 29.40 -11.47 18.89
N ASP A 79 29.70 -12.76 18.84
CA ASP A 79 31.00 -13.29 19.30
C ASP A 79 32.16 -12.78 18.42
N ARG A 80 31.93 -12.64 17.11
CA ARG A 80 32.96 -12.16 16.17
C ARG A 80 33.28 -10.68 16.41
N VAL A 81 32.26 -9.85 16.59
CA VAL A 81 32.39 -8.39 16.72
C VAL A 81 32.74 -8.01 18.16
N CYS A 82 31.96 -8.50 19.12
CA CYS A 82 32.01 -8.13 20.52
C CYS A 82 32.96 -9.00 21.37
N GLY A 83 33.25 -10.23 20.92
CA GLY A 83 33.99 -11.20 21.73
C GLY A 83 33.09 -11.98 22.70
N VAL A 84 33.72 -12.87 23.46
CA VAL A 84 33.08 -13.62 24.54
C VAL A 84 33.91 -13.37 25.81
N PRO A 85 33.39 -12.62 26.81
CA PRO A 85 32.04 -12.05 26.85
C PRO A 85 31.88 -10.75 26.02
N PRO A 86 30.67 -10.40 25.55
CA PRO A 86 30.45 -9.32 24.57
C PRO A 86 30.74 -7.91 25.11
N GLU A 87 30.66 -7.71 26.42
CA GLU A 87 31.02 -6.45 27.10
C GLU A 87 32.51 -6.08 26.96
N THR A 88 33.36 -7.00 26.48
CA THR A 88 34.78 -6.71 26.25
C THR A 88 35.02 -5.70 25.12
N ARG A 89 34.12 -5.62 24.12
CA ARG A 89 34.27 -4.69 22.98
C ARG A 89 32.99 -3.95 22.61
N CYS A 90 31.85 -4.36 23.15
CA CYS A 90 30.54 -3.77 22.84
C CYS A 90 29.86 -3.22 24.08
N VAL A 91 29.00 -2.22 23.88
CA VAL A 91 28.19 -1.62 24.95
C VAL A 91 26.80 -2.23 24.94
N PHE A 92 26.35 -2.72 26.11
CA PHE A 92 24.98 -3.20 26.28
C PHE A 92 24.02 -2.03 26.53
N GLU A 93 23.01 -1.86 25.67
CA GLU A 93 22.05 -0.75 25.77
C GLU A 93 20.71 -1.12 26.40
N ASN A 94 20.45 -2.42 26.59
CA ASN A 94 19.26 -2.94 27.24
C ASN A 94 17.93 -2.35 26.72
N ALA A 95 17.80 -2.16 25.41
CA ALA A 95 16.57 -1.60 24.86
C ALA A 95 15.38 -2.58 25.01
N PRO A 96 14.12 -2.08 25.09
CA PRO A 96 12.94 -2.94 25.22
C PRO A 96 12.85 -3.99 24.13
N GLY A 97 12.74 -5.27 24.50
CA GLY A 97 12.73 -6.38 23.53
C GLY A 97 14.12 -6.98 23.25
N THR A 98 15.17 -6.53 23.92
CA THR A 98 16.47 -7.20 23.87
C THR A 98 16.32 -8.70 24.14
N GLY A 99 16.88 -9.53 23.25
CA GLY A 99 16.79 -10.99 23.33
C GLY A 99 15.51 -11.60 22.76
N ALA A 100 14.45 -10.84 22.52
CA ALA A 100 13.12 -11.38 22.19
C ALA A 100 13.04 -12.16 20.87
N ASN A 101 14.01 -12.00 19.96
CA ASN A 101 14.08 -12.74 18.69
C ASN A 101 15.27 -13.70 18.61
N ARG A 102 15.86 -14.12 19.74
CA ARG A 102 17.08 -14.94 19.75
C ARG A 102 16.90 -16.27 19.04
N GLU A 103 15.83 -16.99 19.36
CA GLU A 103 15.55 -18.34 18.85
C GLU A 103 15.35 -18.29 17.33
N CYS A 104 14.54 -17.34 16.86
CA CYS A 104 14.29 -17.14 15.43
C CYS A 104 15.56 -16.70 14.67
N ALA A 105 16.36 -15.79 15.24
CA ALA A 105 17.56 -15.28 14.58
C ALA A 105 18.69 -16.32 14.43
N LEU A 106 18.74 -17.28 15.36
CA LEU A 106 19.73 -18.36 15.35
C LEU A 106 19.26 -19.61 14.60
N ALA A 107 17.97 -19.69 14.25
CA ALA A 107 17.43 -20.82 13.49
C ALA A 107 18.20 -21.04 12.17
N PRO A 108 18.41 -22.30 11.75
CA PRO A 108 18.99 -22.60 10.44
C PRO A 108 18.15 -21.97 9.32
N LYS A 109 18.80 -21.33 8.35
CA LYS A 109 18.10 -20.85 7.16
C LYS A 109 17.72 -22.05 6.30
N GLN A 110 16.43 -22.23 6.03
CA GLN A 110 16.00 -23.19 5.02
C GLN A 110 16.54 -22.74 3.66
N LYS A 111 17.13 -23.66 2.90
CA LYS A 111 17.42 -23.42 1.49
C LYS A 111 16.08 -23.37 0.78
N LYS A 112 15.64 -22.17 0.41
CA LYS A 112 14.46 -22.00 -0.45
C LYS A 112 14.79 -22.69 -1.77
N GLY A 113 14.08 -23.78 -2.09
CA GLY A 113 14.04 -24.31 -3.45
C GLY A 113 13.43 -23.28 -4.40
N PRO A 114 13.47 -23.49 -5.72
CA PRO A 114 12.83 -22.57 -6.66
C PRO A 114 11.37 -22.36 -6.24
N GLU A 115 11.03 -21.10 -5.95
CA GLU A 115 9.69 -20.66 -5.58
C GLU A 115 8.70 -21.13 -6.65
N ALA A 116 7.75 -21.99 -6.29
CA ALA A 116 6.64 -22.31 -7.17
C ALA A 116 5.81 -21.04 -7.35
N ASP A 117 5.61 -20.66 -8.60
CA ASP A 117 4.86 -19.47 -9.01
C ASP A 117 3.46 -19.47 -8.37
N PRO A 118 3.07 -18.43 -7.60
CA PRO A 118 1.76 -18.34 -6.98
C PRO A 118 0.60 -18.22 -7.99
N ALA A 119 0.88 -18.15 -9.30
CA ALA A 119 -0.12 -18.12 -10.35
C ALA A 119 -0.87 -19.46 -10.58
N LEU A 120 -0.47 -20.56 -9.93
CA LEU A 120 -1.16 -21.86 -10.06
C LEU A 120 -1.94 -22.23 -8.79
N GLN A 121 -2.90 -21.39 -8.41
CA GLN A 121 -3.96 -21.79 -7.47
C GLN A 121 -5.16 -22.30 -8.28
N PRO A 122 -5.61 -23.57 -8.10
CA PRO A 122 -6.82 -24.06 -8.74
C PRO A 122 -8.07 -23.32 -8.20
N PRO A 123 -9.17 -23.26 -8.99
CA PRO A 123 -10.37 -22.50 -8.65
C PRO A 123 -11.06 -22.99 -7.37
#